data_AF-A0A928MPR6-F1
#
_entry.id   AF-A0A928MPR6-F1
#
_cell.length_a   1.000
_cell.length_b   1.000
_cell.length_c   1.000
_cell.angle_alpha   90.00
_cell.angle_beta   90.00
_cell.angle_gamma   90.00
#
_symmetry.space_group_name_H-M   'P 1'
#
loop_
_entity.id
_entity.type
_entity.pdbx_description
1 polymer ?
#
loop_
_entity_poly.entity_id
_entity_poly.type
_entity_poly.pdbx_seq_one_letter_code
_entity_poly.pdbx_strand_id
1 'polypeptide(L)'
;MNQEKKGFLLDATAGYFRNRGVDVMAFDDFYPSGHQSGVSIIMHGSRMATCGDIRFEPTPGQWQPIPKQGERTLDGATNTITTKLQYPDLSGHLRGFNPMIYPDLELSYQVTVQGVGEEVVVTVDLDKPIPEKYVGKLSFNLELFPGFLFEKPWIMDGKQGIFPRQPNGPTLSRESNY
;
A
#
# COMPACT_ATOMS: atom_id res chain seq x y z
N MET A 1 3.00 -16.41 34.76
CA MET A 1 1.89 -15.97 33.89
C MET A 1 2.53 -15.07 32.84
N ASN A 2 2.79 -15.59 31.63
CA ASN A 2 3.37 -14.77 30.57
C ASN A 2 2.35 -13.69 30.20
N GLN A 3 2.70 -12.42 30.31
CA GLN A 3 1.93 -11.36 29.69
C GLN A 3 2.00 -11.60 28.18
N GLU A 4 0.88 -11.97 27.57
CA GLU A 4 0.75 -11.90 26.12
C GLU A 4 1.10 -10.48 25.71
N LYS A 5 2.15 -10.32 24.90
CA LYS A 5 2.47 -9.05 24.27
C LYS A 5 1.22 -8.64 23.48
N LYS A 6 0.58 -7.54 23.88
CA LYS A 6 -0.57 -6.98 23.19
C LYS A 6 -0.10 -6.17 22.00
N GLY A 7 -0.84 -6.24 20.88
CA GLY A 7 -0.58 -5.44 19.70
C GLY A 7 -0.27 -6.23 18.44
N PHE A 8 0.06 -5.52 17.37
CA PHE A 8 0.55 -6.09 16.11
C PHE A 8 1.99 -6.55 16.28
N LEU A 9 2.17 -7.86 16.29
CA LEU A 9 3.47 -8.50 16.45
C LEU A 9 3.83 -9.27 15.18
N LEU A 10 5.06 -9.09 14.73
CA LEU A 10 5.64 -9.82 13.61
C LEU A 10 5.81 -11.28 14.00
N ASP A 11 5.09 -12.15 13.30
CA ASP A 11 5.36 -13.57 13.31
C ASP A 11 6.47 -13.84 12.29
N ALA A 12 7.70 -14.05 12.75
CA ALA A 12 8.84 -14.27 11.86
C ALA A 12 8.73 -15.58 11.05
N THR A 13 7.89 -16.53 11.48
CA THR A 13 7.68 -17.78 10.74
C THR A 13 6.65 -17.57 9.63
N ALA A 14 5.55 -16.89 9.96
CA ALA A 14 4.47 -16.64 9.01
C ALA A 14 4.78 -15.48 8.06
N GLY A 15 5.63 -14.54 8.49
CA GLY A 15 6.14 -13.44 7.69
C GLY A 15 5.28 -12.17 7.70
N TYR A 16 4.33 -12.04 8.64
CA TYR A 16 3.40 -10.92 8.72
C TYR A 16 3.02 -10.58 10.16
N PHE A 17 2.37 -9.42 10.37
CA PHE A 17 1.94 -8.97 11.69
C PHE A 17 0.61 -9.58 12.08
N ARG A 18 0.45 -9.93 13.35
CA ARG A 18 -0.78 -10.52 13.88
C ARG A 18 -1.25 -9.77 15.11
N ASN A 19 -2.55 -9.52 15.19
CA ASN A 19 -3.23 -9.02 16.37
C ASN A 19 -4.69 -9.47 16.39
N ARG A 20 -5.03 -10.44 17.25
CA ARG A 20 -6.42 -10.81 17.60
C ARG A 20 -7.40 -10.86 16.42
N GLY A 21 -7.14 -11.74 15.46
CA GLY A 21 -8.03 -11.93 14.30
C GLY A 21 -7.82 -10.91 13.17
N VAL A 22 -6.84 -10.01 13.31
CA VAL A 22 -6.35 -9.13 12.26
C VAL A 22 -4.91 -9.52 11.91
N ASP A 23 -4.69 -9.78 10.63
CA ASP A 23 -3.35 -10.01 10.07
C ASP A 23 -3.02 -8.84 9.12
N VAL A 24 -1.80 -8.32 9.22
CA VAL A 24 -1.29 -7.27 8.32
C VAL A 24 -0.06 -7.79 7.61
N MET A 25 -0.22 -8.05 6.31
CA MET A 25 0.84 -8.50 5.42
C MET A 25 1.49 -7.27 4.77
N ALA A 26 2.80 -7.29 4.62
CA ALA A 26 3.54 -6.22 3.94
C ALA A 26 4.47 -6.85 2.90
N PHE A 27 4.19 -6.61 1.62
CA PHE A 27 4.94 -7.03 0.43
C PHE A 27 5.22 -8.54 0.35
N ASP A 28 4.34 -9.34 0.96
CA ASP A 28 4.44 -10.79 1.01
C ASP A 28 3.90 -11.43 -0.29
N ASP A 29 2.91 -10.79 -0.90
CA ASP A 29 2.44 -11.03 -2.27
C ASP A 29 2.57 -9.72 -3.06
N PHE A 30 3.01 -9.79 -4.32
CA PHE A 30 3.30 -8.62 -5.15
C PHE A 30 2.79 -8.79 -6.57
N TYR A 31 1.49 -8.53 -6.73
CA TYR A 31 0.79 -8.45 -8.00
C TYR A 31 0.06 -7.10 -8.15
N PRO A 32 0.81 -5.99 -8.32
CA PRO A 32 0.25 -4.63 -8.29
C PRO A 32 -0.74 -4.35 -9.42
N SER A 33 -0.62 -4.99 -10.59
CA SER A 33 -1.58 -4.84 -11.69
C SER A 33 -2.93 -5.48 -11.40
N GLY A 34 -3.00 -6.45 -10.48
CA GLY A 34 -4.26 -7.04 -10.02
C GLY A 34 -4.81 -6.39 -8.76
N HIS A 35 -4.24 -5.26 -8.32
CA HIS A 35 -4.56 -4.61 -7.05
C HIS A 35 -4.37 -5.58 -5.86
N GLN A 36 -3.26 -6.33 -5.88
CA GLN A 36 -2.91 -7.30 -4.84
C GLN A 36 -1.42 -7.16 -4.53
N SER A 37 -1.05 -6.14 -3.77
CA SER A 37 0.36 -5.84 -3.48
C SER A 37 0.49 -4.93 -2.26
N GLY A 38 1.70 -4.58 -1.88
CA GLY A 38 1.95 -3.56 -0.86
C GLY A 38 1.53 -4.03 0.53
N VAL A 39 0.59 -3.35 1.16
CA VAL A 39 0.11 -3.62 2.51
C VAL A 39 -1.30 -4.19 2.47
N SER A 40 -1.47 -5.44 2.88
CA SER A 40 -2.78 -6.09 2.91
C SER A 40 -3.26 -6.28 4.35
N ILE A 41 -4.51 -5.86 4.61
CA ILE A 41 -5.16 -5.99 5.91
C ILE A 41 -6.25 -7.05 5.80
N ILE A 42 -6.10 -8.13 6.56
CA ILE A 42 -7.07 -9.22 6.64
C ILE A 42 -7.70 -9.21 8.03
N MET A 43 -9.01 -9.01 8.10
CA MET A 43 -9.77 -9.07 9.35
C MET A 43 -10.73 -10.24 9.31
N HIS A 44 -10.59 -11.18 10.25
CA HIS A 44 -11.44 -12.36 10.38
C HIS A 44 -11.59 -13.14 9.05
N GLY A 45 -10.49 -13.30 8.32
CA GLY A 45 -10.44 -13.98 7.02
C GLY A 45 -10.95 -13.16 5.83
N SER A 46 -11.37 -11.91 6.02
CA SER A 46 -11.79 -11.01 4.94
C SER A 46 -10.68 -10.01 4.61
N ARG A 47 -10.28 -9.93 3.34
CA ARG A 47 -9.31 -8.92 2.87
C ARG A 47 -10.00 -7.57 2.77
N MET A 48 -9.69 -6.68 3.72
CA MET A 48 -10.35 -5.39 3.89
C MET A 48 -9.66 -4.28 3.11
N ALA A 49 -8.32 -4.34 3.04
CA ALA A 49 -7.50 -3.39 2.30
C ALA A 49 -6.32 -4.09 1.63
N THR A 50 -5.82 -3.49 0.55
CA THR A 50 -4.63 -3.92 -0.20
C THR A 50 -4.03 -2.74 -0.95
N CYS A 51 -3.04 -2.98 -1.81
CA CYS A 51 -2.11 -1.97 -2.30
C CYS A 51 -1.29 -1.38 -1.14
N GLY A 52 -0.35 -0.49 -1.40
CA GLY A 52 0.42 0.14 -0.33
C GLY A 52 1.82 0.46 -0.81
N ASP A 53 1.87 1.23 -1.88
CA ASP A 53 3.09 1.63 -2.55
C ASP A 53 2.84 2.98 -3.25
N ILE A 54 3.92 3.62 -3.70
CA ILE A 54 3.82 4.92 -4.38
C ILE A 54 3.26 4.70 -5.79
N ARG A 55 2.28 5.51 -6.17
CA ARG A 55 1.74 5.64 -7.53
C ARG A 55 1.95 7.05 -8.05
N PHE A 56 2.01 7.16 -9.37
CA PHE A 56 2.10 8.45 -10.06
C PHE A 56 0.78 9.21 -10.13
N GLU A 57 -0.33 8.52 -9.88
CA GLU A 57 -1.67 9.04 -10.06
C GLU A 57 -2.59 8.44 -8.98
N PRO A 58 -3.65 9.17 -8.56
CA PRO A 58 -4.65 8.61 -7.66
C PRO A 58 -5.43 7.46 -8.33
N THR A 59 -6.08 6.63 -7.50
CA THR A 59 -6.99 5.58 -7.95
C THR A 59 -8.18 6.16 -8.72
N PRO A 60 -8.80 5.41 -9.66
CA PRO A 60 -8.68 3.96 -9.88
C PRO A 60 -7.76 3.55 -11.05
N GLY A 61 -6.81 4.38 -11.49
CA GLY A 61 -6.20 4.24 -12.83
C GLY A 61 -5.66 2.84 -13.15
N GLN A 62 -6.28 2.24 -14.17
CA GLN A 62 -6.17 0.82 -14.49
C GLN A 62 -4.89 0.46 -15.27
N TRP A 63 -4.19 1.45 -15.82
CA TRP A 63 -3.01 1.27 -16.69
C TRP A 63 -1.81 2.10 -16.24
N GLN A 64 -1.73 2.36 -14.94
CA GLN A 64 -0.66 3.18 -14.36
C GLN A 64 0.62 2.36 -14.17
N PRO A 65 1.79 3.01 -14.26
CA PRO A 65 3.06 2.42 -13.88
C PRO A 65 3.07 1.83 -12.48
N ILE A 66 3.61 0.61 -12.40
CA ILE A 66 3.73 -0.17 -11.16
C ILE A 66 5.19 -0.18 -10.72
N PRO A 67 5.48 -0.12 -9.41
CA PRO A 67 6.87 -0.20 -8.97
C PRO A 67 7.40 -1.62 -9.14
N LYS A 68 8.71 -1.75 -9.29
CA LYS A 68 9.40 -3.02 -9.13
C LYS A 68 9.69 -3.25 -7.66
N GLN A 69 9.23 -4.38 -7.11
CA GLN A 69 9.67 -4.84 -5.79
C GLN A 69 11.11 -5.35 -5.83
N GLY A 70 11.91 -4.86 -4.88
CA GLY A 70 13.26 -5.32 -4.61
C GLY A 70 13.32 -6.18 -3.35
N GLU A 71 14.39 -5.99 -2.57
CA GLU A 71 14.62 -6.72 -1.33
C GLU A 71 13.51 -6.47 -0.30
N ARG A 72 13.09 -7.54 0.37
CA ARG A 72 12.17 -7.54 1.51
C ARG A 72 12.87 -8.17 2.72
N THR A 73 12.87 -7.47 3.84
CA THR A 73 13.57 -7.87 5.07
C THR A 73 12.61 -7.85 6.26
N LEU A 74 12.67 -8.87 7.09
CA LEU A 74 11.89 -8.99 8.32
C LEU A 74 12.84 -8.84 9.51
N ASP A 75 12.49 -7.98 10.46
CA ASP A 75 13.24 -7.80 11.69
C ASP A 75 12.33 -7.91 12.91
N GLY A 76 12.41 -9.05 13.59
CA GLY A 76 11.66 -9.31 14.82
C GLY A 76 12.13 -8.51 16.03
N ALA A 77 13.36 -7.97 16.03
CA ALA A 77 13.87 -7.17 17.14
C ALA A 77 13.23 -5.77 17.13
N THR A 78 13.08 -5.17 15.94
CA THR A 78 12.43 -3.86 15.76
C THR A 78 10.93 -3.97 15.43
N ASN A 79 10.43 -5.19 15.23
CA ASN A 79 9.05 -5.49 14.83
C ASN A 79 8.68 -4.83 13.49
N THR A 80 9.54 -4.98 12.49
CA THR A 80 9.43 -4.30 11.20
C THR A 80 9.47 -5.26 10.01
N ILE A 81 8.79 -4.87 8.94
CA ILE A 81 8.96 -5.42 7.60
C ILE A 81 9.35 -4.26 6.69
N THR A 82 10.48 -4.40 6.00
CA THR A 82 11.06 -3.35 5.19
C THR A 82 11.23 -3.84 3.75
N THR A 83 10.71 -3.08 2.79
CA THR A 83 10.78 -3.45 1.36
C THR A 83 11.31 -2.29 0.52
N LYS A 84 12.30 -2.58 -0.34
CA LYS A 84 12.80 -1.63 -1.34
C LYS A 84 11.94 -1.70 -2.59
N LEU A 85 11.62 -0.55 -3.16
CA LEU A 85 10.84 -0.42 -4.39
C LEU A 85 11.51 0.58 -5.32
N GLN A 86 11.32 0.39 -6.62
CA GLN A 86 11.89 1.28 -7.60
C GLN A 86 11.01 1.47 -8.84
N TYR A 87 11.13 2.63 -9.44
CA TYR A 87 10.66 2.96 -10.78
C TYR A 87 11.85 3.32 -11.68
N PRO A 88 11.80 2.95 -12.97
CA PRO A 88 10.79 2.12 -13.62
C PRO A 88 10.98 0.61 -13.34
N ASP A 89 9.91 -0.17 -13.49
CA ASP A 89 10.07 -1.60 -13.80
C ASP A 89 10.20 -1.80 -15.33
N LEU A 90 11.43 -1.94 -15.80
CA LEU A 90 11.73 -2.13 -17.21
C LEU A 90 11.31 -3.50 -17.76
N SER A 91 10.86 -4.44 -16.91
CA SER A 91 10.45 -5.77 -17.36
C SER A 91 9.28 -5.73 -18.34
N GLY A 92 8.29 -4.86 -18.08
CA GLY A 92 7.09 -4.64 -18.89
C GLY A 92 7.09 -3.33 -19.69
N HIS A 93 8.16 -2.54 -19.63
CA HIS A 93 8.21 -1.26 -20.34
C HIS A 93 8.26 -1.46 -21.86
N LEU A 94 7.27 -0.91 -22.59
CA LEU A 94 7.13 -1.06 -24.04
C LEU A 94 7.11 -2.52 -24.53
N ARG A 95 6.65 -3.46 -23.69
CA ARG A 95 6.64 -4.91 -23.97
C ARG A 95 5.26 -5.54 -23.69
N GLY A 96 4.93 -6.59 -24.44
CA GLY A 96 3.72 -7.40 -24.22
C GLY A 96 2.46 -6.86 -24.91
N PHE A 97 1.31 -7.50 -24.63
CA PHE A 97 0.01 -7.13 -25.21
C PHE A 97 -0.49 -5.77 -24.70
N ASN A 98 -0.12 -5.40 -23.48
CA ASN A 98 -0.45 -4.10 -22.88
C ASN A 98 0.82 -3.47 -22.28
N PRO A 99 1.60 -2.75 -23.09
CA PRO A 99 2.89 -2.22 -22.67
C PRO A 99 2.74 -1.12 -21.62
N MET A 100 3.59 -1.17 -20.59
CA MET A 100 3.63 -0.11 -19.58
C MET A 100 4.51 1.05 -20.07
N ILE A 101 4.03 2.29 -19.94
CA ILE A 101 4.80 3.49 -20.24
C ILE A 101 5.15 4.17 -18.93
N TYR A 102 6.44 4.13 -18.58
CA TYR A 102 6.93 4.82 -17.39
C TYR A 102 7.26 6.27 -17.74
N PRO A 103 6.98 7.22 -16.83
CA PRO A 103 7.47 8.57 -16.98
C PRO A 103 9.00 8.60 -16.87
N ASP A 104 9.61 9.66 -17.39
CA ASP A 104 11.05 9.93 -17.19
C ASP A 104 11.31 10.40 -15.75
N LEU A 105 11.23 9.45 -14.83
CA LEU A 105 11.56 9.56 -13.42
C LEU A 105 12.12 8.23 -12.90
N GLU A 106 13.38 8.27 -12.47
CA GLU A 106 13.93 7.24 -11.58
C GLU A 106 13.55 7.58 -10.14
N LEU A 107 12.85 6.65 -9.49
CA LEU A 107 12.46 6.81 -8.09
C LEU A 107 12.80 5.51 -7.37
N SER A 108 13.70 5.59 -6.39
CA SER A 108 13.99 4.50 -5.46
C SER A 108 13.52 4.92 -4.08
N TYR A 109 12.89 4.00 -3.37
CA TYR A 109 12.33 4.26 -2.05
C TYR A 109 12.21 2.98 -1.25
N GLN A 110 12.00 3.15 0.05
CA GLN A 110 11.76 2.09 1.00
C GLN A 110 10.41 2.29 1.67
N VAL A 111 9.67 1.20 1.86
CA VAL A 111 8.48 1.17 2.69
C VAL A 111 8.78 0.31 3.91
N THR A 112 8.64 0.89 5.10
CA THR A 112 8.75 0.20 6.37
C THR A 112 7.38 0.12 7.03
N VAL A 113 6.95 -1.10 7.32
CA VAL A 113 5.73 -1.37 8.09
C VAL A 113 6.16 -1.86 9.46
N GLN A 114 5.70 -1.20 10.52
CA GLN A 114 6.08 -1.48 11.90
C GLN A 114 4.84 -1.68 12.77
N GLY A 115 4.80 -2.77 13.53
CA GLY A 115 3.80 -2.91 14.59
C GLY A 115 4.20 -2.11 15.83
N VAL A 116 3.36 -1.17 16.27
CA VAL A 116 3.59 -0.31 17.45
C VAL A 116 2.40 -0.42 18.39
N GLY A 117 2.48 -1.36 19.34
CA GLY A 117 1.34 -1.67 20.20
C GLY A 117 0.13 -2.08 19.34
N GLU A 118 -1.02 -1.45 19.54
CA GLU A 118 -2.25 -1.75 18.79
C GLU A 118 -2.31 -1.09 17.40
N GLU A 119 -1.26 -0.38 17.00
CA GLU A 119 -1.17 0.34 15.73
C GLU A 119 -0.19 -0.34 14.77
N VAL A 120 -0.36 -0.04 13.48
CA VAL A 120 0.65 -0.29 12.45
C VAL A 120 1.06 1.05 11.86
N VAL A 121 2.36 1.33 11.89
CA VAL A 121 2.95 2.52 11.29
C VAL A 121 3.53 2.14 9.95
N VAL A 122 3.16 2.87 8.89
CA VAL A 122 3.73 2.73 7.56
C VAL A 122 4.52 3.99 7.25
N THR A 123 5.82 3.83 7.03
CA THR A 123 6.74 4.90 6.66
C THR A 123 7.22 4.69 5.24
N VAL A 124 7.30 5.77 4.47
CA VAL A 124 7.82 5.77 3.10
C VAL A 124 9.02 6.72 3.06
N ASP A 125 10.20 6.15 2.87
CA ASP A 125 11.46 6.89 2.80
C ASP A 125 11.95 6.93 1.35
N LEU A 126 12.08 8.14 0.79
CA LEU A 126 12.57 8.34 -0.56
C LEU A 126 14.08 8.53 -0.55
N ASP A 127 14.79 7.84 -1.45
CA ASP A 127 16.26 7.98 -1.56
C ASP A 127 16.67 9.39 -2.01
N LYS A 128 15.78 10.06 -2.76
CA LYS A 128 15.97 11.42 -3.27
C LYS A 128 14.66 12.21 -3.16
N PRO A 129 14.72 13.54 -3.03
CA PRO A 129 13.53 14.39 -3.09
C PRO A 129 12.75 14.20 -4.38
N ILE A 130 11.42 14.33 -4.30
CA ILE A 130 10.54 14.31 -5.47
C ILE A 130 10.85 15.53 -6.34
N PRO A 131 11.11 15.37 -7.66
CA PRO A 131 11.28 16.51 -8.54
C PRO A 131 10.05 17.42 -8.58
N GLU A 132 10.27 18.72 -8.70
CA GLU A 132 9.21 19.75 -8.62
C GLU A 132 7.98 19.45 -9.50
N LYS A 133 8.19 18.95 -10.72
CA LYS A 133 7.13 18.58 -11.68
C LYS A 133 6.15 17.49 -11.18
N TYR A 134 6.54 16.70 -10.17
CA TYR A 134 5.74 15.62 -9.58
C TYR A 134 5.23 15.93 -8.17
N VAL A 135 5.56 17.10 -7.61
CA VAL A 135 5.11 17.49 -6.26
C VAL A 135 3.58 17.54 -6.24
N GLY A 136 2.99 16.86 -5.25
CA GLY A 136 1.55 16.74 -5.09
C GLY A 136 0.87 15.81 -6.10
N LYS A 137 1.62 15.14 -6.99
CA LYS A 137 1.08 14.18 -7.96
C LYS A 137 1.31 12.73 -7.53
N LEU A 138 2.41 12.44 -6.85
CA LEU A 138 2.66 11.11 -6.29
C LEU A 138 1.76 10.86 -5.08
N SER A 139 1.26 9.63 -4.95
CA SER A 139 0.40 9.21 -3.84
C SER A 139 0.81 7.85 -3.31
N PHE A 140 0.66 7.62 -2.01
CA PHE A 140 0.69 6.28 -1.43
C PHE A 140 -0.73 5.71 -1.48
N ASN A 141 -0.95 4.68 -2.29
CA ASN A 141 -2.30 4.17 -2.53
C ASN A 141 -2.55 2.93 -1.66
N LEU A 142 -3.45 3.09 -0.68
CA LEU A 142 -4.05 1.99 0.07
C LEU A 142 -5.53 1.91 -0.33
N GLU A 143 -5.95 0.76 -0.85
CA GLU A 143 -7.27 0.56 -1.42
C GLU A 143 -8.13 -0.30 -0.50
N LEU A 144 -9.35 0.15 -0.26
CA LEU A 144 -10.33 -0.56 0.54
C LEU A 144 -11.24 -1.42 -0.33
N PHE A 145 -11.57 -2.63 0.09
CA PHE A 145 -12.49 -3.50 -0.64
C PHE A 145 -13.94 -3.04 -0.42
N PRO A 146 -14.63 -2.48 -1.43
CA PRO A 146 -15.90 -1.79 -1.20
C PRO A 146 -17.02 -2.72 -0.72
N GLY A 147 -17.09 -3.95 -1.25
CA GLY A 147 -18.19 -4.88 -1.00
C GLY A 147 -18.39 -5.23 0.48
N PHE A 148 -17.32 -5.32 1.26
CA PHE A 148 -17.40 -5.59 2.72
C PHE A 148 -17.73 -4.35 3.54
N LEU A 149 -17.49 -3.17 2.96
CA LEU A 149 -17.52 -1.89 3.68
C LEU A 149 -18.77 -1.07 3.40
N PHE A 150 -19.53 -1.37 2.34
CA PHE A 150 -20.78 -0.65 2.05
C PHE A 150 -21.68 -0.57 3.28
N GLU A 151 -22.22 0.64 3.51
CA GLU A 151 -23.10 0.98 4.63
C GLU A 151 -22.43 0.87 6.02
N LYS A 152 -21.14 0.54 6.10
CA LYS A 152 -20.37 0.60 7.34
C LYS A 152 -19.94 2.04 7.63
N PRO A 153 -19.91 2.42 8.92
CA PRO A 153 -19.36 3.71 9.31
C PRO A 153 -17.83 3.70 9.16
N TRP A 154 -17.26 4.87 8.92
CA TRP A 154 -15.82 5.10 8.95
C TRP A 154 -15.49 6.34 9.77
N ILE A 155 -14.28 6.35 10.32
CA ILE A 155 -13.66 7.50 10.99
C ILE A 155 -12.24 7.61 10.45
N MET A 156 -11.87 8.77 9.92
CA MET A 156 -10.57 9.03 9.30
C MET A 156 -10.29 10.53 9.32
N ASP A 157 -9.08 10.95 9.71
CA ASP A 157 -8.63 12.34 9.72
C ASP A 157 -9.60 13.32 10.42
N GLY A 158 -10.14 12.91 11.56
CA GLY A 158 -11.11 13.70 12.33
C GLY A 158 -12.49 13.85 11.65
N LYS A 159 -12.72 13.15 10.53
CA LYS A 159 -14.01 13.06 9.84
C LYS A 159 -14.64 11.70 10.08
N GLN A 160 -15.95 11.64 9.89
CA GLN A 160 -16.71 10.40 9.94
C GLN A 160 -17.77 10.39 8.84
N GLY A 161 -18.20 9.19 8.46
CA GLY A 161 -19.25 9.02 7.45
C GLY A 161 -19.64 7.56 7.30
N ILE A 162 -20.30 7.26 6.18
CA ILE A 162 -20.71 5.91 5.79
C ILE A 162 -20.16 5.64 4.39
N PHE A 163 -19.68 4.43 4.13
CA PHE A 163 -19.29 4.05 2.77
C PHE A 163 -20.53 3.92 1.86
N PRO A 164 -20.64 4.71 0.79
CA PRO A 164 -21.82 4.70 -0.08
C PRO A 164 -21.80 3.48 -1.01
N ARG A 165 -22.97 2.93 -1.34
CA ARG A 165 -23.10 1.86 -2.36
C ARG A 165 -22.86 2.36 -3.79
N GLN A 166 -23.14 3.64 -4.03
CA GLN A 166 -22.94 4.28 -5.32
C GLN A 166 -21.81 5.30 -5.23
N PRO A 167 -20.90 5.36 -6.21
CA PRO A 167 -19.75 6.26 -6.19
C PRO A 167 -20.13 7.70 -6.57
N ASN A 168 -21.23 8.24 -6.02
CA ASN A 168 -21.76 9.57 -6.34
C ASN A 168 -21.16 10.67 -5.44
N GLY A 169 -20.02 10.39 -4.80
CA GLY A 169 -19.32 11.34 -3.95
C GLY A 169 -18.66 12.46 -4.76
N PRO A 170 -18.22 13.55 -4.09
CA PRO A 170 -17.41 14.56 -4.74
C PRO A 170 -16.15 13.93 -5.35
N THR A 171 -15.89 14.20 -6.63
CA THR A 171 -14.68 13.77 -7.33
C THR A 171 -13.70 14.93 -7.45
N LEU A 172 -12.40 14.62 -7.41
CA LEU A 172 -11.35 15.59 -7.70
C LEU A 172 -10.87 15.37 -9.14
N SER A 173 -10.92 16.41 -9.97
CA SER A 173 -10.27 16.37 -11.30
C SER A 173 -8.81 16.80 -11.18
N ARG A 174 -7.90 16.08 -11.84
CA ARG A 174 -6.49 16.41 -11.95
C ARG A 174 -5.98 16.14 -13.37
N GLU A 175 -5.00 16.92 -13.81
CA GLU A 175 -4.28 16.64 -15.04
C GLU A 175 -3.39 15.41 -14.88
N SER A 176 -3.39 14.57 -15.92
CA SER A 176 -2.54 13.39 -16.04
C SER A 176 -1.06 13.79 -16.10
N ASN A 177 -0.19 12.93 -15.57
CA ASN A 177 1.27 12.99 -15.73
C ASN A 177 1.75 12.57 -17.13
N TYR A 178 0.84 12.04 -17.95
CA TYR A 178 1.05 11.62 -19.34
C TYR A 178 0.22 12.48 -20.29
#